data_AF-A0A2E0TCF6-F1
#
_entry.id   AF-A0A2E0TCF6-F1
#
_cell.length_a   1.000
_cell.length_b   1.000
_cell.length_c   1.000
_cell.angle_alpha   90.00
_cell.angle_beta   90.00
_cell.angle_gamma   90.00
#
_symmetry.space_group_name_H-M   'P 1'
#
loop_
_entity.id
_entity.type
_entity.pdbx_description
1 polymer ?
#
loop_
_entity_poly.entity_id
_entity_poly.type
_entity_poly.pdbx_seq_one_letter_code
_entity_poly.pdbx_strand_id
1 'polypeptide(L)'
;MLPGAIVRLEVPPLDLLLWRGGRMDERSDVMALTIEQLVSKGVEREEAEGLRLPEGPVGHLECRPGERDGELVLAFDAHVPLVVREGQVRALDGTERLVNTKVARFAAMVERYGAYVARVRDAEGEAIAREAAREMEEIDPEAFREPTAYWLIITDQMIEGNL
;
A
#
# COMPACT_ATOMS: atom_id res chain seq x y z
N MET A 1 -2.82 -27.09 32.47
CA MET A 1 -3.18 -27.66 31.17
C MET A 1 -4.30 -26.82 30.59
N LEU A 2 -4.04 -26.06 29.54
CA LEU A 2 -5.03 -25.27 28.82
C LEU A 2 -5.61 -26.11 27.67
N PRO A 3 -6.93 -26.12 27.44
CA PRO A 3 -7.50 -26.59 26.18
C PRO A 3 -7.54 -25.44 25.17
N GLY A 4 -6.91 -25.64 24.01
CA GLY A 4 -6.86 -24.68 22.92
C GLY A 4 -8.20 -24.47 22.24
N ALA A 5 -8.55 -23.21 21.99
CA ALA A 5 -9.65 -22.81 21.14
C ALA A 5 -9.09 -22.42 19.76
N ILE A 6 -9.49 -23.16 18.72
CA ILE A 6 -9.27 -22.81 17.32
C ILE A 6 -10.46 -21.96 16.90
N VAL A 7 -10.23 -20.68 16.59
CA VAL A 7 -11.24 -19.81 15.96
C VAL A 7 -11.17 -20.04 14.46
N ARG A 8 -12.22 -20.66 13.89
CA ARG A 8 -12.44 -20.70 12.45
C ARG A 8 -13.07 -19.36 12.04
N LEU A 9 -12.43 -18.63 11.13
CA LEU A 9 -13.03 -17.48 10.45
C LEU A 9 -13.69 -17.98 9.17
N GLU A 10 -14.98 -17.69 9.03
CA GLU A 10 -15.78 -17.97 7.85
C GLU A 10 -15.35 -17.04 6.70
N VAL A 11 -15.02 -17.63 5.55
CA VAL A 11 -14.70 -16.93 4.31
C VAL A 11 -16.02 -16.67 3.56
N PRO A 12 -16.33 -15.44 3.10
CA PRO A 12 -17.50 -15.21 2.25
C PRO A 12 -17.26 -15.80 0.85
N PRO A 13 -18.34 -16.18 0.13
CA PRO A 13 -18.23 -16.99 -1.07
C PRO A 13 -17.55 -16.24 -2.22
N LEU A 14 -16.60 -16.93 -2.85
CA LEU A 14 -16.09 -16.62 -4.19
C LEU A 14 -17.26 -16.54 -5.18
N ASP A 15 -17.38 -15.43 -5.89
CA ASP A 15 -17.61 -15.39 -7.34
C ASP A 15 -17.59 -13.95 -7.88
N LEU A 16 -17.05 -13.81 -9.11
CA LEU A 16 -16.94 -12.62 -10.00
C LEU A 16 -15.76 -11.67 -9.68
N LEU A 17 -14.61 -11.74 -10.34
CA LEU A 17 -14.41 -11.70 -11.80
C LEU A 17 -13.13 -12.43 -12.23
N LEU A 18 -13.30 -13.24 -13.28
CA LEU A 18 -12.27 -13.99 -14.00
C LEU A 18 -11.19 -13.07 -14.60
N TRP A 19 -9.93 -13.25 -14.18
CA TRP A 19 -8.78 -12.99 -15.05
C TRP A 19 -8.15 -14.32 -15.46
N ARG A 20 -8.43 -14.73 -16.70
CA ARG A 20 -7.81 -15.88 -17.36
C ARG A 20 -6.40 -15.49 -17.79
N GLY A 21 -5.38 -16.11 -17.20
CA GLY A 21 -4.03 -15.94 -17.76
C GLY A 21 -2.84 -16.35 -16.88
N GLY A 22 -2.98 -17.27 -15.94
CA GLY A 22 -1.83 -17.80 -15.22
C GLY A 22 -2.29 -18.75 -14.14
N ARG A 23 -1.77 -19.98 -14.13
CA ARG A 23 -1.89 -20.84 -12.96
C ARG A 23 -1.09 -20.17 -11.86
N MET A 24 -1.77 -19.53 -10.91
CA MET A 24 -1.16 -19.01 -9.70
C MET A 24 -1.20 -20.17 -8.69
N ASP A 25 -0.03 -20.72 -8.41
CA ASP A 25 0.14 -21.82 -7.47
C ASP A 25 -0.40 -21.39 -6.09
N GLU A 26 -1.27 -22.21 -5.50
CA GLU A 26 -2.08 -21.92 -4.31
C GLU A 26 -1.30 -21.95 -2.98
N ARG A 27 0.01 -21.63 -3.01
CA ARG A 27 0.87 -21.60 -1.81
C ARG A 27 2.01 -20.59 -1.94
N SER A 28 1.71 -19.34 -2.25
CA SER A 28 2.69 -18.30 -1.94
C SER A 28 2.57 -18.02 -0.44
N ASP A 29 3.40 -18.70 0.35
CA ASP A 29 3.68 -18.36 1.74
C ASP A 29 4.06 -16.87 1.80
N VAL A 30 3.07 -16.01 2.08
CA VAL A 30 3.32 -14.59 2.34
C VAL A 30 3.98 -14.54 3.70
N MET A 31 5.30 -14.69 3.73
CA MET A 31 6.07 -14.48 4.95
C MET A 31 5.89 -13.02 5.35
N ALA A 32 5.28 -12.80 6.52
CA ALA A 32 5.22 -11.48 7.12
C ALA A 32 6.63 -10.88 7.15
N LEU A 33 6.77 -9.64 6.67
CA LEU A 33 8.06 -8.94 6.64
C LEU A 33 8.62 -8.86 8.06
N THR A 34 9.86 -9.28 8.22
CA THR A 34 10.57 -9.19 9.49
C THR A 34 11.23 -7.83 9.65
N ILE A 35 11.46 -7.41 10.90
CA ILE A 35 12.24 -6.20 11.22
C ILE A 35 13.61 -6.25 10.53
N GLU A 36 14.28 -7.41 10.55
CA GLU A 36 15.60 -7.57 9.94
C GLU A 36 15.58 -7.40 8.41
N GLN A 37 14.53 -7.89 7.73
CA GLN A 37 14.35 -7.63 6.30
C GLN A 37 14.23 -6.12 6.05
N LEU A 38 13.35 -5.42 6.78
CA LEU A 38 13.16 -3.98 6.62
C LEU A 38 14.46 -3.20 6.87
N VAL A 39 15.18 -3.53 7.95
CA VAL A 39 16.48 -2.93 8.30
C VAL A 39 17.51 -3.20 7.20
N SER A 40 17.53 -4.39 6.61
CA SER A 40 18.44 -4.72 5.49
C SER A 40 18.19 -3.86 4.24
N LYS A 41 16.99 -3.30 4.10
CA LYS A 41 16.63 -2.36 3.01
C LYS A 41 16.75 -0.89 3.41
N GLY A 42 17.34 -0.58 4.56
CA GLY A 42 17.60 0.78 5.01
C GLY A 42 16.47 1.42 5.83
N VAL A 43 15.47 0.66 6.28
CA VAL A 43 14.48 1.15 7.23
C VAL A 43 15.11 1.22 8.62
N GLU A 44 14.93 2.34 9.32
CA GLU A 44 15.41 2.48 10.69
C GLU A 44 14.74 1.45 11.62
N ARG A 45 15.50 0.87 12.55
CA ARG A 45 14.98 -0.21 13.42
C ARG A 45 13.77 0.23 14.24
N GLU A 46 13.84 1.44 14.81
CA GLU A 46 12.74 2.03 15.59
C GLU A 46 11.46 2.16 14.75
N GLU A 47 11.60 2.55 13.48
CA GLU A 47 10.50 2.61 12.53
C GLU A 47 9.92 1.21 12.27
N ALA A 48 10.79 0.23 12.00
CA ALA A 48 10.40 -1.14 11.69
C ALA A 48 9.68 -1.84 12.86
N GLU A 49 10.07 -1.57 14.11
CA GLU A 49 9.44 -2.15 15.31
C GLU A 49 7.99 -1.66 15.53
N GLY A 50 7.74 -0.39 15.23
CA GLY A 50 6.41 0.23 15.34
C GLY A 50 5.52 0.02 14.10
N LEU A 51 6.09 -0.46 13.00
CA LEU A 51 5.41 -0.48 11.71
C LEU A 51 4.20 -1.43 11.70
N ARG A 52 3.09 -0.94 11.15
CA ARG A 52 1.91 -1.73 10.82
C ARG A 52 1.56 -1.45 9.38
N LEU A 53 1.74 -2.45 8.52
CA LEU A 53 1.42 -2.32 7.12
C LEU A 53 -0.04 -2.75 6.89
N PRO A 54 -0.79 -2.01 6.05
CA PRO A 54 -2.11 -2.43 5.64
C PRO A 54 -2.04 -3.74 4.84
N GLU A 55 -3.11 -4.53 4.90
CA GLU A 55 -3.28 -5.77 4.13
C GLU A 55 -4.62 -5.74 3.37
N GLY A 56 -4.60 -6.25 2.14
CA GLY A 56 -5.76 -6.32 1.25
C GLY A 56 -5.97 -5.06 0.39
N PRO A 57 -7.13 -4.96 -0.26
CA PRO A 57 -7.39 -3.92 -1.24
C PRO A 57 -7.70 -2.57 -0.58
N VAL A 58 -7.06 -1.50 -1.07
CA VAL A 58 -7.29 -0.11 -0.68
C VAL A 58 -7.38 0.77 -1.93
N GLY A 59 -8.60 1.07 -2.38
CA GLY A 59 -8.80 1.76 -3.66
C GLY A 59 -8.26 0.92 -4.82
N HIS A 60 -7.33 1.48 -5.59
CA HIS A 60 -6.62 0.77 -6.67
C HIS A 60 -5.41 -0.05 -6.18
N LEU A 61 -4.99 0.12 -4.92
CA LEU A 61 -3.85 -0.58 -4.35
C LEU A 61 -4.24 -1.95 -3.84
N GLU A 62 -3.40 -2.95 -4.09
CA GLU A 62 -3.43 -4.26 -3.42
C GLU A 62 -2.27 -4.33 -2.43
N CYS A 63 -2.56 -4.15 -1.14
CA CYS A 63 -1.55 -4.19 -0.09
C CYS A 63 -1.25 -5.63 0.29
N ARG A 64 -0.07 -6.10 -0.09
CA ARG A 64 0.37 -7.48 0.17
C ARG A 64 1.85 -7.48 0.52
N PRO A 65 2.20 -7.10 1.76
CA PRO A 65 3.58 -7.04 2.20
C PRO A 65 4.26 -8.41 2.10
N GLY A 66 5.46 -8.47 1.53
CA GLY A 66 6.21 -9.71 1.42
C GLY A 66 7.50 -9.54 0.63
N GLU A 67 8.28 -10.62 0.57
CA GLU A 67 9.48 -10.66 -0.26
C GLU A 67 9.18 -11.30 -1.62
N ARG A 68 9.66 -10.67 -2.70
CA ARG A 68 9.54 -11.19 -4.06
C ARG A 68 10.78 -10.84 -4.85
N ASP A 69 11.42 -11.84 -5.45
CA ASP A 69 12.61 -11.67 -6.28
C ASP A 69 13.74 -10.89 -5.58
N GLY A 70 13.87 -11.04 -4.26
CA GLY A 70 14.85 -10.35 -3.42
C GLY A 70 14.50 -8.90 -3.06
N GLU A 71 13.31 -8.43 -3.45
CA GLU A 71 12.78 -7.12 -3.09
C GLU A 71 11.70 -7.25 -2.03
N LEU A 72 11.64 -6.27 -1.13
CA LEU A 72 10.53 -6.17 -0.18
C LEU A 72 9.42 -5.36 -0.84
N VAL A 73 8.34 -6.03 -1.19
CA VAL A 73 7.16 -5.43 -1.79
C VAL A 73 6.15 -5.13 -0.68
N LEU A 74 5.58 -3.93 -0.70
CA LEU A 74 4.59 -3.49 0.28
C LEU A 74 3.16 -3.56 -0.29
N ALA A 75 3.01 -3.19 -1.56
CA ALA A 75 1.73 -3.20 -2.26
C ALA A 75 1.95 -3.25 -3.78
N PHE A 76 0.86 -3.38 -4.52
CA PHE A 76 0.82 -3.26 -5.98
C PHE A 76 -0.19 -2.19 -6.38
N ASP A 77 0.19 -1.36 -7.35
CA ASP A 77 -0.75 -0.57 -8.15
C ASP A 77 -0.96 -1.32 -9.48
N ALA A 78 -2.12 -1.97 -9.62
CA ALA A 78 -2.38 -2.97 -10.66
C ALA A 78 -1.29 -4.06 -10.74
N HIS A 79 -0.28 -3.87 -11.58
CA HIS A 79 0.85 -4.80 -11.76
C HIS A 79 2.20 -4.19 -11.38
N VAL A 80 2.23 -2.91 -11.02
CA VAL A 80 3.43 -2.17 -10.63
C VAL A 80 3.70 -2.42 -9.15
N PRO A 81 4.83 -3.05 -8.78
CA PRO A 81 5.16 -3.28 -7.38
C PRO A 81 5.65 -1.98 -6.72
N LEU A 82 5.20 -1.76 -5.49
CA LEU A 82 5.67 -0.71 -4.60
C LEU A 82 6.65 -1.33 -3.62
N VAL A 83 7.94 -1.02 -3.76
CA VAL A 83 9.04 -1.71 -3.08
C VAL A 83 9.79 -0.83 -2.10
N VAL A 84 10.43 -1.44 -1.10
CA VAL A 84 11.34 -0.76 -0.18
C VAL A 84 12.75 -0.74 -0.74
N ARG A 85 13.30 0.47 -0.92
CA ARG A 85 14.69 0.70 -1.32
C ARG A 85 15.27 1.87 -0.56
N GLU A 86 16.41 1.65 0.08
CA GLU A 86 17.13 2.68 0.85
C GLU A 86 16.23 3.37 1.90
N GLY A 87 15.36 2.59 2.56
CA GLY A 87 14.39 3.08 3.54
C GLY A 87 13.16 3.78 2.97
N GLN A 88 13.09 3.96 1.64
CA GLN A 88 12.01 4.63 0.93
C GLN A 88 11.08 3.64 0.23
N VAL A 89 9.89 4.09 -0.13
CA VAL A 89 8.94 3.33 -0.95
C VAL A 89 8.97 3.87 -2.38
N ARG A 90 9.15 2.98 -3.36
CA ARG A 90 9.29 3.33 -4.78
C ARG A 90 8.41 2.46 -5.66
N ALA A 91 7.86 3.03 -6.73
CA ALA A 91 7.05 2.31 -7.71
C ALA A 91 7.92 1.88 -8.91
N LEU A 92 7.97 0.58 -9.23
CA LEU A 92 8.80 0.06 -10.34
C LEU A 92 8.06 0.03 -11.68
N ASP A 93 7.64 1.19 -12.17
CA ASP A 93 6.93 1.36 -13.46
C ASP A 93 7.85 1.62 -14.66
N GLY A 94 9.14 1.30 -14.53
CA GLY A 94 10.17 1.58 -15.53
C GLY A 94 10.89 2.93 -15.35
N THR A 95 10.31 3.88 -14.60
CA THR A 95 10.98 5.15 -14.25
C THR A 95 11.40 5.25 -12.78
N GLU A 96 10.94 4.32 -11.94
CA GLU A 96 11.23 4.28 -10.50
C GLU A 96 10.86 5.58 -9.78
N ARG A 97 9.56 5.80 -9.64
CA ARG A 97 9.01 7.00 -8.99
C ARG A 97 9.02 6.87 -7.47
N LEU A 98 9.33 7.97 -6.78
CA LEU A 98 9.15 8.06 -5.33
C LEU A 98 7.67 7.94 -4.98
N VAL A 99 7.36 7.04 -4.06
CA VAL A 99 6.02 6.90 -3.45
C VAL A 99 6.04 7.58 -2.09
N ASN A 100 6.94 7.17 -1.20
CA ASN A 100 7.11 7.79 0.11
C ASN A 100 8.57 7.77 0.54
N THR A 101 8.96 8.76 1.30
CA THR A 101 10.34 8.89 1.82
C THR A 101 10.62 7.95 2.99
N LYS A 102 9.57 7.36 3.60
CA LYS A 102 9.66 6.39 4.69
C LYS A 102 8.55 5.35 4.57
N VAL A 103 8.79 4.15 5.09
CA VAL A 103 7.81 3.06 5.08
C VAL A 103 6.64 3.34 6.03
N ALA A 104 6.91 3.94 7.19
CA ALA A 104 5.85 4.37 8.11
C ALA A 104 4.96 5.46 7.51
N ARG A 105 5.53 6.37 6.71
CA ARG A 105 4.75 7.39 5.99
C ARG A 105 3.87 6.77 4.93
N PHE A 106 4.37 5.76 4.21
CA PHE A 106 3.54 4.96 3.29
C PHE A 106 2.35 4.31 4.00
N ALA A 107 2.57 3.65 5.14
CA ALA A 107 1.48 3.01 5.89
C ALA A 107 0.37 4.01 6.29
N ALA A 108 0.77 5.16 6.85
CA ALA A 108 -0.17 6.23 7.20
C ALA A 108 -0.87 6.81 5.96
N MET A 109 -0.15 6.96 4.85
CA MET A 109 -0.70 7.45 3.59
C MET A 109 -1.79 6.53 3.04
N VAL A 110 -1.55 5.21 3.06
CA VAL A 110 -2.54 4.22 2.60
C VAL A 110 -3.76 4.19 3.50
N GLU A 111 -3.60 4.31 4.81
CA GLU A 111 -4.74 4.42 5.74
C GLU A 111 -5.59 5.66 5.42
N ARG A 112 -4.95 6.81 5.21
CA ARG A 112 -5.65 8.05 4.85
C ARG A 112 -6.34 7.95 3.49
N TYR A 113 -5.66 7.37 2.50
CA TYR A 113 -6.23 7.12 1.17
C TYR A 113 -7.43 6.18 1.25
N GLY A 114 -7.36 5.11 2.05
CA GLY A 114 -8.47 4.21 2.31
C GLY A 114 -9.69 4.91 2.90
N ALA A 115 -9.48 5.84 3.85
CA ALA A 115 -10.56 6.65 4.41
C ALA A 115 -11.22 7.54 3.35
N TYR A 116 -10.44 8.12 2.43
CA TYR A 116 -10.98 8.85 1.28
C TYR A 116 -11.83 7.94 0.38
N VAL A 117 -11.29 6.78 -0.02
CA VAL A 117 -11.99 5.82 -0.90
C VAL A 117 -13.32 5.38 -0.31
N ALA A 118 -13.37 5.17 1.01
CA ALA A 118 -14.61 4.83 1.70
C ALA A 118 -15.63 5.97 1.66
N ARG A 119 -15.21 7.23 1.82
CA ARG A 119 -16.09 8.42 1.84
C ARG A 119 -16.59 8.83 0.46
N VAL A 120 -15.74 8.78 -0.57
CA VAL A 120 -16.08 9.28 -1.92
C VAL A 120 -17.12 8.40 -2.62
N ARG A 121 -17.25 7.13 -2.22
CA ARG A 121 -18.33 6.24 -2.69
C ARG A 121 -19.74 6.78 -2.36
N ASP A 122 -19.85 7.63 -1.35
CA ASP A 122 -21.13 8.04 -0.77
C ASP A 122 -21.46 9.54 -0.98
N ALA A 123 -20.58 10.35 -1.61
CA ALA A 123 -20.75 11.81 -1.72
C ALA A 123 -20.17 12.42 -3.02
N GLU A 124 -20.62 13.63 -3.39
CA GLU A 124 -20.01 14.42 -4.48
C GLU A 124 -18.59 14.88 -4.10
N GLY A 125 -17.61 14.51 -4.94
CA GLY A 125 -16.28 14.09 -4.48
C GLY A 125 -15.16 15.13 -4.43
N GLU A 126 -15.31 16.32 -5.00
CA GLU A 126 -14.16 17.24 -5.17
C GLU A 126 -13.66 17.84 -3.84
N ALA A 127 -14.55 18.32 -2.97
CA ALA A 127 -14.14 18.92 -1.69
C ALA A 127 -13.48 17.89 -0.77
N ILE A 128 -13.99 16.66 -0.76
CA ILE A 128 -13.43 15.53 0.00
C ILE A 128 -12.08 15.12 -0.58
N ALA A 129 -11.94 15.08 -1.91
CA ALA A 129 -10.67 14.80 -2.58
C ALA A 129 -9.61 15.85 -2.23
N ARG A 130 -9.95 17.14 -2.26
CA ARG A 130 -9.02 18.22 -1.90
C ARG A 130 -8.62 18.18 -0.42
N GLU A 131 -9.55 17.87 0.48
CA GLU A 131 -9.27 17.64 1.91
C GLU A 131 -8.30 16.47 2.08
N ALA A 132 -8.59 15.33 1.45
CA ALA A 132 -7.74 14.14 1.53
C ALA A 132 -6.34 14.38 0.94
N ALA A 133 -6.23 15.05 -0.21
CA ALA A 133 -4.95 15.38 -0.84
C ALA A 133 -4.06 16.24 0.07
N ARG A 134 -4.63 17.22 0.78
CA ARG A 134 -3.88 18.05 1.75
C ARG A 134 -3.39 17.23 2.93
N GLU A 135 -4.24 16.40 3.51
CA GLU A 135 -3.84 15.53 4.63
C GLU A 135 -2.76 14.52 4.22
N MET A 136 -2.82 14.03 2.97
CA MET A 136 -1.78 13.19 2.39
C MET A 136 -0.46 13.94 2.23
N GLU A 137 -0.49 15.18 1.73
CA GLU A 137 0.72 16.03 1.66
C GLU A 137 1.34 16.28 3.04
N GLU A 138 0.53 16.47 4.08
CA GLU A 138 1.02 16.64 5.46
C GLU A 138 1.75 15.40 6.01
N ILE A 139 1.37 14.19 5.57
CA ILE A 139 2.03 12.94 6.00
C ILE A 139 3.45 12.83 5.45
N ASP A 140 3.67 13.23 4.20
CA ASP A 140 4.97 13.14 3.53
C ASP A 140 5.23 14.33 2.60
N PRO A 141 5.51 15.54 3.15
CA PRO A 141 5.67 16.75 2.34
C PRO A 141 6.81 16.64 1.34
N GLU A 142 7.84 15.87 1.67
CA GLU A 142 8.98 15.62 0.79
C GLU A 142 8.57 14.86 -0.48
N ALA A 143 7.69 13.85 -0.36
CA ALA A 143 7.22 13.11 -1.52
C ALA A 143 6.45 14.01 -2.50
N PHE A 144 5.73 15.02 -2.00
CA PHE A 144 4.97 15.97 -2.83
C PHE A 144 5.84 17.06 -3.48
N ARG A 145 7.11 17.20 -3.11
CA ARG A 145 8.05 18.15 -3.76
C ARG A 145 8.62 17.62 -5.08
N GLU A 146 8.61 16.31 -5.29
CA GLU A 146 9.15 15.70 -6.50
C GLU A 146 8.07 15.71 -7.60
N PRO A 147 8.28 16.41 -8.74
CA PRO A 147 7.22 16.63 -9.75
C PRO A 147 6.62 15.36 -10.35
N THR A 148 7.34 14.24 -10.26
CA THR A 148 6.95 12.93 -10.78
C THR A 148 6.61 11.94 -9.68
N ALA A 149 6.40 12.41 -8.46
CA ALA A 149 6.01 11.53 -7.35
C ALA A 149 4.67 10.86 -7.62
N TYR A 150 4.56 9.62 -7.16
CA TYR A 150 3.38 8.79 -7.30
C TYR A 150 2.12 9.50 -6.80
N TRP A 151 2.18 10.07 -5.58
CA TRP A 151 1.00 10.64 -4.94
C TRP A 151 0.49 11.91 -5.59
N LEU A 152 1.33 12.71 -6.26
CA LEU A 152 0.84 13.87 -7.02
C LEU A 152 -0.15 13.45 -8.10
N ILE A 153 0.19 12.38 -8.82
CA ILE A 153 -0.65 11.81 -9.88
C ILE A 153 -1.95 11.28 -9.30
N ILE A 154 -1.87 10.53 -8.19
CA ILE A 154 -3.06 9.99 -7.53
C ILE A 154 -3.96 11.11 -7.01
N THR A 155 -3.41 12.13 -6.34
CA THR A 155 -4.21 13.23 -5.81
C THR A 155 -4.86 14.08 -6.91
N ASP A 156 -4.18 14.26 -8.04
CA ASP A 156 -4.80 14.92 -9.20
C ASP A 156 -5.97 14.08 -9.73
N GLN A 157 -5.79 12.76 -9.88
CA GLN A 157 -6.88 11.85 -10.27
C GLN A 157 -8.05 11.84 -9.27
N MET A 158 -7.77 11.93 -7.96
CA MET A 158 -8.79 12.07 -6.91
C MET A 158 -9.64 13.32 -7.13
N ILE A 159 -9.00 14.45 -7.41
CA ILE A 159 -9.65 15.75 -7.57
C ILE A 159 -10.45 15.81 -8.88
N GLU A 160 -9.92 15.20 -9.95
CA GLU A 160 -10.60 15.12 -11.25
C GLU A 160 -11.72 14.08 -11.28
N GLY A 161 -11.78 13.16 -10.31
CA GLY A 161 -12.76 12.06 -10.27
C GLY A 161 -12.43 10.92 -11.24
N ASN A 162 -11.16 10.73 -11.54
CA ASN A 162 -10.64 9.79 -12.55
C ASN A 162 -9.96 8.54 -11.94
N LEU A 163 -10.28 8.22 -10.68
CA LEU A 163 -9.71 7.12 -9.91
C LEU A 163 -10.50 5.81 -9.99
#